data_AF-A0A958DKD4-F1
#
_entry.id   AF-A0A958DKD4-F1
#
_cell.length_a   1.000
_cell.length_b   1.000
_cell.length_c   1.000
_cell.angle_alpha   90.00
_cell.angle_beta   90.00
_cell.angle_gamma   90.00
#
_symmetry.space_group_name_H-M   'P 1'
#
loop_
_entity.id
_entity.type
_entity.pdbx_description
1 polymer ?
#
loop_
_entity_poly.entity_id
_entity_poly.type
_entity_poly.pdbx_seq_one_letter_code
_entity_poly.pdbx_strand_id
1 'polypeptide(L)'
;ILSLVVSYSGGCKPHKFQMVSTTFQESEPVRVMAKIYHTGKDDPCDEWVTEVRSFDLTALKELHNKLYETSCGEIIITLADGVQDDLAITYNFCAESVESLSR
;
A
#
# COMPACT_ATOMS: atom_id res chain seq x y z
N ILE A 1 2.46 -0.99 8.10
CA ILE A 1 1.41 -0.02 7.70
C ILE A 1 2.03 0.99 6.75
N LEU A 2 1.34 1.34 5.66
CA LEU A 2 1.67 2.45 4.78
C LEU A 2 0.65 3.58 5.00
N SER A 3 1.13 4.77 5.33
CA SER A 3 0.28 5.95 5.53
C SER A 3 0.48 6.94 4.39
N LEU A 4 -0.61 7.34 3.74
CA LEU A 4 -0.63 8.26 2.61
C LEU A 4 -1.51 9.46 2.95
N VAL A 5 -1.03 10.66 2.60
CA VAL A 5 -1.87 11.86 2.58
C VAL A 5 -2.59 11.88 1.23
N VAL A 6 -3.91 11.84 1.25
CA VAL A 6 -4.75 11.90 0.04
C VAL A 6 -5.55 13.20 0.03
N SER A 7 -5.73 13.76 -1.16
CA SER A 7 -6.62 14.90 -1.38
C SER A 7 -7.62 14.58 -2.48
N TYR A 8 -8.89 14.94 -2.28
CA TYR A 8 -9.96 14.67 -3.24
C TYR A 8 -11.12 15.65 -3.07
N SER A 9 -11.93 15.79 -4.14
CA SER A 9 -13.19 16.53 -4.11
C SER A 9 -14.34 15.64 -3.63
N GLY A 10 -15.21 16.16 -2.77
CA GLY A 10 -16.31 15.43 -2.14
C GLY A 10 -16.47 15.80 -0.68
N GLY A 11 -17.14 14.96 0.12
CA GLY A 11 -17.14 15.09 1.58
C GLY A 11 -18.50 14.91 2.26
N CYS A 12 -19.59 14.88 1.49
CA CYS A 12 -20.92 14.70 2.03
C CYS A 12 -21.35 13.23 2.08
N LYS A 13 -20.68 12.35 1.32
CA LYS A 13 -20.91 10.90 1.32
C LYS A 13 -19.67 10.16 1.81
N PRO A 14 -19.83 8.92 2.31
CA PRO A 14 -18.68 8.09 2.65
C PRO A 14 -17.80 7.81 1.43
N HIS A 15 -16.53 8.19 1.51
CA HIS A 15 -15.51 7.83 0.53
C HIS A 15 -14.72 6.61 1.02
N LYS A 16 -14.42 5.68 0.11
CA LYS A 16 -13.59 4.51 0.42
C LYS A 16 -12.36 4.50 -0.47
N PHE A 17 -11.24 4.10 0.13
CA PHE A 17 -9.97 3.93 -0.54
C PHE A 17 -9.55 2.47 -0.42
N GLN A 18 -9.17 1.88 -1.54
CA GLN A 18 -8.64 0.52 -1.60
C GLN A 18 -7.34 0.53 -2.39
N MET A 19 -6.32 -0.13 -1.87
CA MET A 19 -5.07 -0.35 -2.59
C MET A 19 -5.11 -1.74 -3.21
N VAL A 20 -4.83 -1.82 -4.50
CA VAL A 20 -4.57 -3.11 -5.18
C VAL A 20 -3.14 -3.12 -5.68
N SER A 21 -2.57 -4.30 -5.81
CA SER A 21 -1.23 -4.47 -6.37
C SER A 21 -1.22 -5.52 -7.48
N THR A 22 -0.25 -5.42 -8.37
CA THR A 22 0.07 -6.48 -9.34
C THR A 22 0.80 -7.63 -8.66
N THR A 23 1.20 -8.64 -9.44
CA THR A 23 2.24 -9.60 -9.04
C THR A 23 3.59 -8.91 -8.93
N PHE A 24 4.54 -9.55 -8.23
CA PHE A 24 5.94 -9.11 -8.21
C PHE A 24 6.54 -9.16 -9.61
N GLN A 25 7.34 -8.14 -9.93
CA GLN A 25 8.12 -8.07 -11.16
C GLN A 25 9.51 -8.67 -10.92
N GLU A 26 10.05 -9.33 -11.94
CA GLU A 26 11.41 -9.87 -11.95
C GLU A 26 12.43 -8.73 -11.86
N SER A 27 12.86 -8.41 -10.64
CA SER A 27 13.77 -7.31 -10.30
C SER A 27 14.42 -7.58 -8.94
N GLU A 28 15.52 -6.90 -8.67
CA GLU A 28 16.23 -6.94 -7.39
C GLU A 28 16.50 -5.51 -6.91
N PRO A 29 15.89 -5.04 -5.80
CA PRO A 29 14.80 -5.68 -5.04
C PRO A 29 13.54 -5.85 -5.89
N VAL A 30 12.67 -6.77 -5.46
CA VAL A 30 11.42 -7.04 -6.17
C VAL A 30 10.48 -5.84 -6.14
N ARG A 31 9.84 -5.58 -7.27
CA ARG A 31 8.94 -4.44 -7.48
C ARG A 31 7.50 -4.90 -7.60
N VAL A 32 6.58 -4.06 -7.14
CA VAL A 32 5.15 -4.22 -7.40
C VAL A 32 4.52 -2.88 -7.78
N MET A 33 3.64 -2.90 -8.78
CA MET A 33 2.81 -1.74 -9.10
C MET A 33 1.56 -1.78 -8.22
N ALA A 34 1.25 -0.68 -7.56
CA ALA A 34 0.06 -0.52 -6.76
C ALA A 34 -0.77 0.68 -7.25
N LYS A 35 -2.09 0.55 -7.14
CA LYS A 35 -3.06 1.60 -7.49
C LYS A 35 -4.01 1.83 -6.35
N ILE A 36 -4.38 3.09 -6.13
CA ILE A 36 -5.39 3.48 -5.15
C ILE A 36 -6.70 3.70 -5.90
N TYR A 37 -7.71 2.89 -5.56
CA TYR A 37 -9.07 3.09 -6.00
C TYR A 37 -9.84 3.90 -4.98
N HIS A 38 -10.45 4.98 -5.48
CA HIS A 38 -11.36 5.84 -4.73
C HIS A 38 -12.79 5.63 -5.21
N THR A 39 -13.70 5.32 -4.28
CA THR A 39 -15.15 5.26 -4.54
C THR A 39 -15.84 6.45 -3.89
N GLY A 40 -16.84 7.02 -4.56
CA GLY A 40 -17.57 8.22 -4.12
C GLY A 40 -17.63 9.33 -5.16
N LYS A 41 -17.50 9.01 -6.45
CA LYS A 41 -17.43 9.98 -7.56
C LYS A 41 -18.72 10.78 -7.79
N ASP A 42 -19.86 10.26 -7.31
CA ASP A 42 -21.18 10.93 -7.42
C ASP A 42 -21.54 11.68 -6.13
N ASP A 43 -20.54 12.19 -5.41
CA ASP A 43 -20.74 13.10 -4.28
C ASP A 43 -21.05 14.50 -4.83
N PRO A 44 -22.24 15.08 -4.57
CA PRO A 44 -22.61 16.40 -5.07
C PRO A 44 -21.85 17.55 -4.41
N CYS A 45 -21.01 17.27 -3.41
CA CYS A 45 -20.24 18.28 -2.71
C CYS A 45 -18.89 18.51 -3.39
N ASP A 46 -18.53 19.79 -3.53
CA ASP A 46 -17.27 20.25 -4.13
C ASP A 46 -16.25 20.69 -3.05
N GLU A 47 -16.35 20.12 -1.85
CA GLU A 47 -15.37 20.40 -0.79
C GLU A 47 -14.04 19.71 -1.10
N TRP A 48 -12.94 20.40 -0.79
CA TRP A 48 -11.58 19.85 -0.93
C TRP A 48 -11.14 19.23 0.38
N VAL A 49 -11.16 17.89 0.44
CA VAL A 49 -10.79 17.13 1.63
C VAL A 49 -9.33 16.71 1.55
N THR A 50 -8.60 16.83 2.66
CA THR A 50 -7.24 16.29 2.82
C THR A 50 -7.17 15.46 4.10
N GLU A 51 -6.76 14.20 3.98
CA GLU A 51 -6.74 13.28 5.11
C GLU A 51 -5.64 12.21 4.98
N VAL A 52 -5.35 11.53 6.09
CA VAL A 52 -4.39 10.42 6.12
C VAL A 52 -5.14 9.10 6.00
N ARG A 53 -4.77 8.29 5.00
CA ARG A 53 -5.24 6.92 4.84
C ARG A 53 -4.13 5.94 5.12
N SER A 54 -4.46 4.90 5.89
CA SER A 54 -3.51 3.85 6.27
C SER A 54 -3.90 2.53 5.62
N PHE A 55 -2.92 1.88 4.99
CA PHE A 55 -3.05 0.61 4.32
C PHE A 55 -2.19 -0.43 5.03
N ASP A 56 -2.79 -1.58 5.34
CA ASP A 56 -2.05 -2.71 5.89
C ASP A 56 -1.27 -3.43 4.78
N LEU A 57 0.04 -3.60 4.98
CA LEU A 57 0.94 -4.27 4.05
C LEU A 57 1.22 -5.73 4.44
N THR A 58 0.55 -6.25 5.49
CA THR A 58 0.78 -7.61 6.01
C THR A 58 0.61 -8.66 4.92
N ALA A 59 -0.46 -8.60 4.13
CA ALA A 59 -0.69 -9.53 3.03
C ALA A 59 0.41 -9.50 1.96
N LEU A 60 0.97 -8.32 1.65
CA LEU A 60 2.06 -8.18 0.68
C LEU A 60 3.37 -8.77 1.22
N LYS A 61 3.67 -8.53 2.51
CA LYS A 61 4.81 -9.15 3.22
C LYS A 61 4.68 -10.68 3.25
N GLU A 62 3.52 -11.21 3.63
CA GLU A 62 3.29 -12.65 3.71
C GLU A 62 3.42 -13.32 2.33
N LEU A 63 2.89 -12.69 1.28
CA LEU A 63 3.04 -13.18 -0.09
C LEU A 63 4.51 -13.20 -0.52
N HIS A 64 5.27 -12.15 -0.23
CA HIS A 64 6.71 -12.11 -0.50
C HIS A 64 7.44 -13.25 0.23
N ASN A 65 7.25 -13.37 1.54
CA ASN A 65 7.89 -14.40 2.36
C ASN A 65 7.60 -15.81 1.83
N LYS A 66 6.36 -16.05 1.40
CA LYS A 66 5.95 -17.32 0.81
C LYS A 66 6.63 -17.62 -0.53
N LEU A 67 6.77 -16.62 -1.40
CA LEU A 67 7.33 -16.80 -2.75
C LEU A 67 8.85 -16.89 -2.77
N TYR A 68 9.52 -16.17 -1.88
CA TYR A 68 10.98 -16.06 -1.83
C TYR A 68 11.60 -16.80 -0.62
N GLU A 69 10.79 -17.58 0.11
CA GLU A 69 11.22 -18.42 1.24
C GLU A 69 12.08 -17.69 2.28
N THR A 70 11.74 -16.44 2.56
CA THR A 70 12.48 -15.56 3.48
C THR A 70 11.59 -15.00 4.57
N SER A 71 12.18 -14.57 5.68
CA SER A 71 11.51 -13.85 6.77
C SER A 71 11.77 -12.34 6.75
N CYS A 72 12.78 -11.90 5.99
CA CYS A 72 13.15 -10.50 5.80
C CYS A 72 13.19 -10.17 4.30
N GLY A 73 12.90 -8.93 3.95
CA GLY A 73 12.95 -8.50 2.56
C GLY A 73 12.77 -7.00 2.38
N GLU A 74 13.05 -6.60 1.15
CA GLU A 74 12.81 -5.26 0.63
C GLU A 74 11.87 -5.38 -0.58
N ILE A 75 10.78 -4.61 -0.57
CA ILE A 75 9.86 -4.51 -1.71
C ILE A 75 9.79 -3.05 -2.14
N ILE A 76 9.95 -2.79 -3.43
CA ILE A 76 9.69 -1.48 -4.01
C ILE A 76 8.22 -1.43 -4.45
N ILE A 77 7.43 -0.57 -3.83
CA ILE A 77 6.02 -0.34 -4.16
C ILE A 77 5.92 0.93 -4.99
N THR A 78 5.57 0.80 -6.26
CA THR A 78 5.32 1.94 -7.15
C THR A 78 3.83 2.24 -7.15
N LEU A 79 3.44 3.37 -6.56
CA LEU A 79 2.07 3.86 -6.55
C LEU A 79 1.81 4.73 -7.78
N ALA A 80 0.85 4.30 -8.59
CA ALA A 80 0.34 5.08 -9.72
C ALA A 80 -1.08 5.59 -9.40
N ASP A 81 -1.30 6.91 -9.47
CA ASP A 81 -2.63 7.53 -9.38
C ASP A 81 -3.24 7.85 -10.76
N GLY A 82 -2.44 7.74 -11.82
CA GLY A 82 -2.85 7.97 -13.22
C GLY A 82 -2.94 9.43 -13.64
N VAL A 83 -2.52 10.38 -12.79
CA VAL A 83 -2.58 11.83 -13.03
C VAL A 83 -1.24 12.50 -12.77
N GLN A 84 -0.49 12.03 -11.78
CA GLN A 84 0.83 12.54 -11.38
C GLN A 84 1.94 11.53 -11.66
N ASP A 85 3.17 11.95 -11.41
CA ASP A 85 4.33 11.06 -11.43
C ASP A 85 4.15 9.91 -10.42
N ASP A 86 4.57 8.72 -10.82
CA ASP A 86 4.52 7.54 -9.96
C ASP A 86 5.39 7.74 -8.71
N LEU A 87 4.84 7.42 -7.54
CA LEU A 87 5.55 7.47 -6.27
C LEU A 87 6.14 6.08 -5.94
N ALA A 88 7.46 5.97 -5.91
CA ALA A 88 8.13 4.74 -5.49
C ALA A 88 8.47 4.78 -3.99
N ILE A 89 8.09 3.73 -3.26
CA ILE A 89 8.32 3.58 -1.83
C ILE A 89 9.08 2.28 -1.57
N THR A 90 10.15 2.36 -0.80
CA THR A 90 10.87 1.17 -0.32
C THR A 90 10.23 0.67 0.97
N TYR A 91 9.75 -0.57 0.97
CA TYR A 91 9.18 -1.24 2.13
C TYR A 91 10.13 -2.34 2.62
N ASN A 92 10.81 -2.05 3.73
CA ASN A 92 11.70 -2.97 4.43
C ASN A 92 10.96 -3.66 5.56
N PHE A 93 11.15 -4.98 5.70
CA PHE A 93 10.58 -5.74 6.80
C PHE A 93 11.46 -6.93 7.20
N CYS A 94 11.28 -7.34 8.45
CA CYS A 94 11.71 -8.63 8.97
C CYS A 94 10.55 -9.21 9.79
N ALA A 95 10.48 -10.53 9.90
CA ALA A 95 9.75 -11.16 10.98
C ALA A 95 10.49 -10.89 12.28
N GLU A 96 9.76 -10.58 13.34
CA GLU A 96 10.34 -10.59 14.69
C GLU A 96 10.74 -12.03 15.00
N SER A 97 11.96 -12.24 15.48
CA SER A 97 12.37 -13.54 15.99
C SER A 97 11.45 -13.88 17.15
N VAL A 98 10.70 -14.97 17.03
CA VAL A 98 10.05 -15.58 18.19
C VAL A 98 11.19 -16.13 19.05
N GLU A 99 11.68 -15.35 20.01
CA GLU A 99 12.43 -15.93 21.11
C GLU A 99 11.48 -16.92 21.78
N SER A 100 11.73 -18.21 21.55
CA SER A 100 11.04 -19.27 22.25
C SER A 100 11.27 -19.03 23.74
N LEU A 101 10.21 -18.62 24.44
CA LEU A 101 10.17 -18.67 25.90
C LEU A 101 10.26 -20.14 26.29
N SER A 102 11.49 -20.64 26.43
CA SER A 102 11.79 -21.88 27.10
C SER A 102 11.58 -21.67 28.60
N ARG A 103 10.40 -21.98 29.12
CA ARG A 103 10.20 -22.41 30.51
C ARG A 103 9.04 -23.40 30.58
#